data_AF-A0A369RLY1-F1
#
_entry.id   AF-A0A369RLY1-F1
#
_cell.length_a   1.000
_cell.length_b   1.000
_cell.length_c   1.000
_cell.angle_alpha   90.00
_cell.angle_beta   90.00
_cell.angle_gamma   90.00
#
_symmetry.space_group_name_H-M   'P 1'
#
loop_
_entity.id
_entity.type
_entity.pdbx_description
1 polymer ?
#
loop_
_entity_poly.entity_id
_entity_poly.type
_entity_poly.pdbx_seq_one_letter_code
_entity_poly.pdbx_strand_id
1 'polypeptide(L)' 'MDPQFKKILQQKRQNVEDLFDFEGCKVGRGTYGHVYKAKMKT' A
#
# COMPACT_ATOMS: atom_id res chain seq x y z
N MET A 1 16.46 16.75 -3.04
CA MET A 1 16.14 16.04 -1.78
C MET A 1 17.43 15.46 -1.25
N ASP A 2 17.73 15.66 0.03
CA ASP A 2 18.92 15.11 0.66
C ASP A 2 18.96 13.56 0.52
N PRO A 3 20.07 12.96 0.04
CA PRO A 3 20.13 11.52 -0.21
C PRO A 3 19.95 10.65 1.04
N GLN A 4 20.50 11.10 2.18
CA GLN A 4 20.41 10.35 3.44
C GLN A 4 18.98 10.40 3.99
N PHE A 5 18.37 11.57 3.97
CA PHE A 5 16.97 11.79 4.34
C PHE A 5 16.03 10.95 3.46
N LYS A 6 16.27 10.94 2.13
CA LYS A 6 15.53 10.11 1.18
C LYS A 6 15.62 8.61 1.53
N LYS A 7 16.81 8.13 1.91
CA LYS A 7 17.03 6.73 2.29
C LYS A 7 16.29 6.37 3.58
N ILE A 8 16.38 7.22 4.61
CA ILE A 8 15.69 7.00 5.89
C ILE A 8 14.17 6.96 5.68
N LEU A 9 13.62 7.86 4.86
CA LEU A 9 12.18 7.85 4.57
C LEU A 9 11.74 6.61 3.81
N GLN A 10 12.54 6.12 2.86
CA GLN A 10 12.23 4.87 2.17
C GLN A 10 12.24 3.67 3.13
N GLN A 11 13.16 3.63 4.08
CA GLN A 11 13.22 2.56 5.07
C GLN A 11 12.07 2.59 6.08
N LYS A 12 11.55 3.77 6.40
CA LYS A 12 10.45 3.93 7.37
C LYS A 12 9.06 3.83 6.74
N ARG A 13 8.95 4.02 5.42
CA ARG A 13 7.67 3.94 4.71
C ARG A 13 7.15 2.51 4.78
N GLN A 14 5.91 2.37 5.23
CA GLN A 14 5.18 1.12 5.13
C GLN A 14 4.49 1.06 3.76
N ASN A 15 4.74 0.01 2.98
CA ASN A 15 4.07 -0.19 1.71
C ASN A 15 2.80 -1.03 1.92
N VAL A 16 1.75 -0.74 1.14
CA VAL A 16 0.44 -1.38 1.32
C VAL A 16 0.49 -2.87 0.98
N GLU A 17 1.29 -3.23 -0.02
CA GLU A 17 1.56 -4.60 -0.44
C GLU A 17 2.31 -5.42 0.60
N ASP A 18 3.07 -4.78 1.51
CA ASP A 18 3.76 -5.48 2.59
C ASP A 18 2.83 -5.73 3.78
N LEU A 19 1.81 -4.89 3.97
CA LEU A 19 0.90 -4.93 5.12
C LEU A 19 -0.41 -5.67 4.89
N PHE A 20 -0.90 -5.74 3.64
CA PHE A 20 -2.23 -6.23 3.34
C PHE A 20 -2.28 -7.20 2.17
N ASP A 21 -3.09 -8.26 2.30
CA ASP A 21 -3.52 -9.12 1.21
C ASP A 21 -4.81 -8.57 0.62
N PHE A 22 -4.73 -8.05 -0.61
CA PHE A 22 -5.87 -7.46 -1.32
C PHE A 22 -5.98 -7.89 -2.80
N GLU A 23 -5.04 -8.71 -3.29
CA GLU A 23 -5.08 -9.23 -4.65
C GLU A 23 -6.32 -10.12 -4.85
N GLY A 24 -7.03 -9.94 -5.97
CA GLY A 24 -8.31 -10.64 -6.23
C GLY A 24 -9.51 -10.20 -5.38
N CYS A 25 -9.32 -9.41 -4.32
CA CYS A 25 -10.36 -9.00 -3.38
C CYS A 25 -11.06 -7.67 -3.75
N LYS A 26 -11.12 -7.32 -5.04
CA LYS A 26 -11.78 -6.09 -5.51
C LYS A 26 -13.29 -6.22 -5.32
N VAL A 27 -13.91 -5.22 -4.69
CA VAL A 27 -15.35 -5.19 -4.44
C VAL A 27 -16.06 -4.03 -5.13
N GLY A 28 -15.32 -3.04 -5.64
CA GLY A 28 -15.92 -1.90 -6.34
C GLY A 28 -14.97 -1.23 -7.32
N ARG A 29 -15.56 -0.64 -8.37
CA ARG A 29 -14.89 0.20 -9.36
C ARG A 29 -15.79 1.38 -9.70
N GLY A 30 -15.22 2.59 -9.72
CA GLY A 30 -15.92 3.81 -10.11
C GLY A 30 -14.96 4.90 -10.54
N THR A 31 -15.46 6.14 -10.69
CA THR A 31 -14.65 7.31 -11.05
C THR A 31 -13.54 7.60 -10.03
N TYR A 32 -13.78 7.28 -8.75
CA TYR A 32 -12.80 7.46 -7.66
C TYR A 32 -11.72 6.38 -7.62
N GLY A 33 -11.82 5.32 -8.43
CA GLY A 33 -10.85 4.24 -8.48
C GLY A 33 -11.43 2.89 -8.06
N HIS A 34 -10.66 2.13 -7.26
CA HIS A 34 -10.96 0.75 -6.89
C HIS A 34 -11.04 0.59 -5.38
N VAL A 35 -12.01 -0.20 -4.91
CA VAL A 35 -12.16 -0.55 -3.50
C VAL A 35 -11.90 -2.05 -3.34
N TYR A 36 -11.10 -2.42 -2.35
CA TYR A 36 -10.72 -3.80 -2.06
C TYR A 36 -11.10 -4.17 -0.62
N LYS A 37 -11.55 -5.40 -0.42
CA LYS A 37 -11.75 -5.98 0.92
C LYS A 37 -10.47 -6.70 1.34
N ALA A 38 -9.52 -5.93 1.86
CA ALA A 38 -8.21 -6.43 2.25
C ALA A 38 -8.21 -7.12 3.64
N LYS A 39 -7.23 -7.99 3.89
CA LYS A 39 -6.90 -8.51 5.22
C LYS A 39 -5.46 -8.14 5.57
N MET A 40 -5.16 -7.99 6.86
CA MET A 40 -3.76 -7.81 7.30
C MET A 40 -2.95 -9.06 7.00
N LYS A 41 -1.75 -8.88 6.43
CA LYS A 41 -0.75 -9.94 6.33
C LYS A 41 -0.32 -10.34 7.75
N THR A 42 -0.29 -11.64 8.00
CA THR A 42 0.24 -12.22 9.25
C THR A 42 1.74 -12.44 9.13
#